data_AF-A0A924PRP7-F1
#
_entry.id   AF-A0A924PRP7-F1
#
_cell.length_a   1.000
_cell.length_b   1.000
_cell.length_c   1.000
_cell.angle_alpha   90.00
_cell.angle_beta   90.00
_cell.angle_gamma   90.00
#
_symmetry.space_group_name_H-M   'P 1'
#
loop_
_entity.id
_entity.type
_entity.pdbx_description
1 polymer ?
#
loop_
_entity_poly.entity_id
_entity_poly.type
_entity_poly.pdbx_seq_one_letter_code
_entity_poly.pdbx_strand_id
1 'polypeptide(L)'
;MGQKTTAQTLRAQLMAPEPVQRVNALHALELELVEASPHAVAEELEAFAARGIPYYAPDGPAYREWVGKAVAYWEQLHAPKSVPRMTSARARRAA
;
A
#
# COMPACT_ATOMS: atom_id res chain seq x y z
N MET A 1 -21.64 1.27 7.73
CA MET A 1 -20.98 0.12 7.06
C MET A 1 -19.82 0.67 6.26
N GLY A 2 -18.61 0.65 6.82
CA GLY A 2 -17.42 1.13 6.12
C GLY A 2 -17.11 0.16 5.00
N GLN A 3 -17.38 0.54 3.76
CA GLN A 3 -16.93 -0.21 2.60
C GLN A 3 -15.41 -0.20 2.67
N LYS A 4 -14.79 -1.34 3.02
CA LYS A 4 -13.33 -1.46 2.96
C LYS A 4 -12.92 -1.19 1.53
N THR A 5 -12.19 -0.10 1.31
CA THR A 5 -11.63 0.22 0.00
C THR A 5 -10.79 -0.98 -0.45
N THR A 6 -11.16 -1.59 -1.58
CA THR A 6 -10.38 -2.72 -2.10
C THR A 6 -9.19 -2.18 -2.90
N ALA A 7 -8.15 -3.00 -3.10
CA ALA A 7 -7.04 -2.67 -3.99
C ALA A 7 -7.50 -2.25 -5.40
N GLN A 8 -8.55 -2.88 -5.91
CA GLN A 8 -9.14 -2.55 -7.21
C GLN A 8 -9.90 -1.21 -7.18
N THR A 9 -10.58 -0.90 -6.07
CA THR A 9 -11.22 0.41 -5.85
C THR A 9 -10.17 1.51 -5.81
N LEU A 10 -9.09 1.33 -5.05
CA LEU A 10 -7.98 2.29 -4.99
C LEU A 10 -7.38 2.52 -6.39
N ARG A 11 -7.12 1.44 -7.14
CA ARG A 11 -6.62 1.51 -8.52
C ARG A 11 -7.53 2.36 -9.40
N ALA A 12 -8.85 2.12 -9.34
CA ALA A 12 -9.82 2.86 -10.12
C ALA A 12 -9.84 4.35 -9.76
N GLN A 13 -9.75 4.69 -8.47
CA GLN A 13 -9.73 6.08 -8.01
C GLN A 13 -8.43 6.81 -8.42
N LEU A 14 -7.28 6.14 -8.34
CA LEU A 14 -6.00 6.69 -8.81
C LEU A 14 -5.94 6.87 -10.34
N MET A 15 -6.79 6.16 -11.09
CA MET A 15 -6.94 6.29 -12.54
C MET A 15 -8.11 7.21 -12.94
N ALA A 16 -8.78 7.85 -11.99
CA ALA A 16 -9.93 8.69 -12.28
C ALA A 16 -9.56 9.87 -13.20
N PRO A 17 -10.45 10.28 -14.13
CA PRO A 17 -10.18 11.40 -15.03
C PRO A 17 -9.97 12.70 -14.24
N GLU A 18 -10.77 12.90 -13.19
CA GLU A 18 -10.72 14.08 -12.35
C GLU A 18 -9.49 14.09 -11.43
N PRO A 19 -8.62 15.12 -11.50
CA PRO A 19 -7.43 15.22 -10.64
C PRO A 19 -7.77 15.14 -9.15
N VAL A 20 -8.87 15.77 -8.72
CA VAL A 20 -9.27 15.80 -7.31
C VAL A 20 -9.57 14.40 -6.76
N GLN A 21 -10.13 13.49 -7.58
CA GLN A 21 -10.41 12.12 -7.14
C GLN A 21 -9.12 11.34 -6.89
N ARG A 22 -8.10 11.58 -7.72
CA ARG A 22 -6.78 10.95 -7.57
C ARG A 22 -6.09 11.45 -6.31
N VAL A 23 -6.16 12.76 -6.04
CA VAL A 23 -5.63 13.38 -4.81
C VAL A 23 -6.29 12.78 -3.58
N ASN A 24 -7.63 12.67 -3.58
CA ASN A 24 -8.35 12.07 -2.47
C ASN A 24 -7.97 10.60 -2.24
N ALA A 25 -7.70 9.85 -3.31
CA ALA A 25 -7.27 8.46 -3.22
C ALA A 25 -5.87 8.31 -2.62
N LEU A 26 -4.92 9.20 -2.99
CA LEU A 26 -3.61 9.24 -2.36
C LEU A 26 -3.72 9.64 -0.88
N HIS A 27 -4.57 10.61 -0.57
CA HIS A 27 -4.77 11.04 0.81
C HIS A 27 -5.37 9.93 1.69
N ALA A 28 -6.31 9.15 1.17
CA ALA A 28 -6.83 7.99 1.89
C ALA A 28 -5.72 6.97 2.24
N LEU A 29 -4.76 6.77 1.33
CA LEU A 29 -3.60 5.89 1.57
C LEU A 29 -2.69 6.44 2.68
N GLU A 30 -2.50 7.77 2.75
CA GLU A 30 -1.75 8.42 3.83
C GLU A 30 -2.43 8.23 5.20
N LEU A 31 -3.76 8.31 5.26
CA LEU A 31 -4.51 8.11 6.51
C LEU A 31 -4.37 6.68 7.05
N GLU A 32 -4.47 5.67 6.19
CA GLU A 32 -4.26 4.26 6.60
C GLU A 32 -2.84 4.03 7.15
N LEU A 33 -1.87 4.77 6.63
CA LEU A 33 -0.47 4.75 7.06
C LEU A 33 -0.32 5.20 8.51
N VAL A 34 -1.01 6.27 8.89
CA VAL A 34 -1.02 6.81 10.27
C VAL A 34 -1.60 5.78 11.24
N GLU A 35 -2.58 4.99 10.80
CA GLU A 35 -3.25 3.99 11.64
C GLU A 35 -2.49 2.65 11.75
N ALA A 36 -1.60 2.32 10.80
CA ALA A 36 -1.05 0.98 10.64
C ALA A 36 0.19 0.61 11.50
N SER A 37 0.57 1.39 12.51
CA SER A 37 1.87 1.22 13.19
C SER A 37 2.01 -0.09 14.02
N PRO A 38 3.19 -0.80 14.01
CA PRO A 38 4.29 -0.74 13.05
C PRO A 38 4.11 -1.77 11.91
N HIS A 39 4.26 -1.33 10.66
CA HIS A 39 4.18 -2.15 9.44
C HIS A 39 5.47 -2.01 8.61
N ALA A 40 5.97 -3.12 8.04
CA ALA A 40 7.26 -3.18 7.36
C ALA A 40 7.38 -2.31 6.08
N VAL A 41 6.25 -1.80 5.55
CA VAL A 41 6.22 -0.96 4.34
C VAL A 41 5.89 0.50 4.63
N ALA A 42 5.68 0.87 5.91
CA ALA A 42 5.20 2.19 6.27
C ALA A 42 6.16 3.30 5.81
N GLU A 43 7.46 3.16 6.10
CA GLU A 43 8.46 4.18 5.73
C GLU A 43 8.57 4.36 4.20
N GLU A 44 8.55 3.28 3.42
CA GLU A 44 8.61 3.36 1.96
C GLU A 44 7.34 3.98 1.37
N LEU A 45 6.17 3.64 1.93
CA LEU A 45 4.90 4.20 1.50
C LEU A 45 4.78 5.69 1.87
N GLU A 46 5.29 6.11 3.03
CA GLU A 46 5.33 7.51 3.44
C GLU A 46 6.21 8.33 2.47
N ALA A 47 7.42 7.84 2.19
CA ALA A 47 8.32 8.46 1.22
C ALA A 47 7.73 8.48 -0.21
N PHE A 48 6.93 7.48 -0.56
CA PHE A 48 6.19 7.44 -1.83
C PHE A 48 5.09 8.51 -1.87
N ALA A 49 4.25 8.60 -0.84
CA ALA A 49 3.15 9.54 -0.76
C ALA A 49 3.63 11.01 -0.73
N ALA A 50 4.72 11.28 -0.01
CA ALA A 50 5.34 12.61 0.07
C ALA A 50 5.80 13.17 -1.30
N ARG A 51 6.00 12.32 -2.31
CA ARG A 51 6.32 12.75 -3.69
C ARG A 51 5.10 13.26 -4.45
N GLY A 52 3.89 12.99 -3.95
CA GLY A 52 2.64 13.38 -4.55
C GLY A 52 2.29 12.62 -5.83
N ILE A 53 1.23 13.09 -6.50
CA ILE A 53 0.74 12.50 -7.75
C ILE A 53 1.56 13.05 -8.92
N PRO A 54 2.13 12.18 -9.77
CA PRO A 54 2.83 12.63 -10.97
C PRO A 54 1.91 13.43 -11.90
N TYR A 55 2.44 14.51 -12.50
CA TYR A 55 1.71 15.37 -13.43
C TYR A 55 1.38 14.71 -14.80
N TYR A 56 1.84 13.48 -15.04
CA TYR A 56 1.70 12.78 -16.33
C TYR A 56 0.24 12.45 -16.70
N ALA A 57 -0.01 12.27 -18.00
CA ALA A 57 -1.26 11.72 -18.50
C ALA A 57 -1.51 10.33 -17.87
N PRO A 58 -2.72 10.04 -17.35
CA PRO A 58 -3.04 8.75 -16.72
C PRO A 58 -2.79 7.53 -17.62
N ASP A 59 -2.81 7.73 -18.94
CA ASP A 59 -2.55 6.69 -19.93
C ASP A 59 -1.07 6.40 -20.18
N GLY A 60 -0.18 7.25 -19.66
CA GLY A 60 1.25 7.06 -19.78
C GLY A 60 1.76 5.84 -18.99
N PRO A 61 2.78 5.13 -19.51
CA PRO A 61 3.33 3.95 -18.85
C PRO A 61 3.86 4.27 -17.44
N ALA A 62 4.55 5.41 -17.28
CA ALA A 62 5.08 5.85 -15.99
C ALA A 62 3.98 6.10 -14.94
N TYR A 63 2.82 6.64 -15.34
CA TYR A 63 1.70 6.86 -14.44
C TYR A 63 1.09 5.51 -14.01
N ARG A 64 0.90 4.59 -14.95
CA ARG A 64 0.37 3.25 -14.66
C ARG A 64 1.30 2.44 -13.76
N GLU A 65 2.61 2.58 -13.91
CA GLU A 65 3.60 1.99 -13.01
C GLU A 65 3.51 2.60 -11.61
N TRP A 66 3.38 3.92 -11.51
CA TRP A 66 3.17 4.61 -10.24
C TRP A 66 1.90 4.12 -9.53
N VAL A 67 0.78 3.99 -10.25
CA VAL A 67 -0.47 3.40 -9.72
C VAL A 67 -0.25 1.96 -9.27
N GLY A 68 0.51 1.17 -10.04
CA GLY A 68 0.88 -0.19 -9.65
C GLY A 68 1.61 -0.25 -8.31
N LYS A 69 2.57 0.66 -8.09
CA LYS A 69 3.29 0.76 -6.81
C LYS A 69 2.36 1.15 -5.66
N ALA A 70 1.49 2.13 -5.85
CA ALA A 70 0.52 2.55 -4.83
C ALA A 70 -0.39 1.38 -4.41
N VAL A 71 -0.90 0.61 -5.37
CA VAL A 71 -1.74 -0.56 -5.11
C VAL A 71 -0.96 -1.66 -4.39
N ALA A 72 0.29 -1.92 -4.78
CA ALA A 72 1.12 -2.92 -4.11
C ALA A 72 1.41 -2.57 -2.65
N TYR A 73 1.60 -1.28 -2.33
CA TYR A 73 1.72 -0.85 -0.94
C TYR A 73 0.42 -1.02 -0.15
N TRP A 74 -0.72 -0.68 -0.75
CA TRP A 74 -2.03 -0.92 -0.14
C TRP A 74 -2.23 -2.40 0.20
N GLU A 75 -1.95 -3.30 -0.75
CA GLU A 75 -2.08 -4.74 -0.55
C GLU A 75 -1.15 -5.24 0.56
N GLN A 76 0.10 -4.77 0.59
CA GLN A 76 1.04 -5.14 1.64
C GLN A 76 0.58 -4.66 3.01
N LEU A 77 0.08 -3.42 3.12
CA LEU A 77 -0.45 -2.85 4.38
C LEU A 77 -1.63 -3.66 4.93
N HIS A 78 -2.46 -4.19 4.04
CA HIS A 78 -3.66 -4.96 4.36
C HIS A 78 -3.41 -6.47 4.39
N ALA A 79 -2.21 -6.93 4.08
CA ALA A 79 -1.87 -8.34 4.14
C ALA A 79 -1.89 -8.80 5.59
N PRO A 80 -2.38 -10.02 5.87
CA PRO A 80 -2.31 -10.56 7.21
C PRO A 80 -0.84 -10.66 7.65
N LYS A 81 -0.52 -10.12 8.84
CA LYS A 81 0.83 -10.25 9.43
C LYS A 81 1.19 -11.74 9.49
N SER A 82 2.16 -12.18 8.70
CA SER A 82 2.71 -13.53 8.83
C SER A 82 3.43 -13.60 10.17
N VAL A 83 2.77 -14.20 11.15
CA VAL A 83 3.42 -14.59 12.41
C VAL A 83 4.53 -15.58 12.07
N PRO A 84 5.79 -15.33 12.46
CA PRO A 84 6.85 -16.32 12.30
C PRO A 84 6.42 -17.59 13.02
N ARG A 85 6.17 -18.65 12.27
CA ARG A 85 5.88 -19.97 12.84
C ARG A 85 7.19 -20.43 13.48
N MET A 86 7.33 -20.21 14.78
CA MET A 86 8.48 -20.68 15.57
C MET A 86 8.55 -22.19 15.40
N THR A 87 9.42 -22.66 14.51
CA THR A 87 9.80 -24.06 14.46
C THR A 87 10.65 -24.31 15.71
N SER A 88 10.02 -24.88 16.72
CA SER A 88 10.67 -25.36 17.93
C SER A 88 11.61 -26.52 17.58
N ALA A 89 12.79 -26.21 17.05
CA ALA A 89 13.88 -27.17 16.94
C ALA A 89 14.54 -27.35 18.32
N ARG A 90 13.79 -27.96 19.25
CA ARG A 90 14.35 -28.55 20.46
C ARG A 90 14.61 -30.03 20.20
N ALA A 91 15.82 -30.34 19.74
CA ALA A 91 16.42 -31.67 19.86
C ALA A 91 17.93 -31.44 20.08
N ARG A 92 18.38 -31.17 21.31
CA ARG A 92 18.94 -32.19 22.23
C ARG A 92 19.60 -33.37 21.52
N ARG A 93 20.94 -33.34 21.48
CA ARG A 93 21.95 -34.42 21.64
C ARG A 93 23.31 -33.72 21.42
N ALA A 94 24.24 -33.54 22.34
CA ALA A 94 24.56 -34.19 23.61
C ALA A 94 24.66 -35.72 23.48
N ALA A 95 25.72 -36.16 22.80
CA ALA A 95 26.67 -37.19 23.24
C ALA A 95 27.81 -37.26 22.22
#